data_AF-A0A6A4QAL4-F1
#
_entry.id   AF-A0A6A4QAL4-F1
#
_cell.length_a   1.000
_cell.length_b   1.000
_cell.length_c   1.000
_cell.angle_alpha   90.00
_cell.angle_beta   90.00
_cell.angle_gamma   90.00
#
_symmetry.space_group_name_H-M   'P 1'
#
loop_
_entity.id
_entity.type
_entity.pdbx_description
1 polymer ?
#
loop_
_entity_poly.entity_id
_entity_poly.type
_entity_poly.pdbx_seq_one_letter_code
_entity_poly.pdbx_strand_id
1 'polypeptide(L)' 'MQHQAVLLSRFEKCVVGTGLERQVALDLEIPIIAEHEGKIIYTDTNKIVLLGNGDTLRIL' A
#
# COMPACT_ATOMS: atom_id res chain seq x y z
N MET A 1 15.21 -10.18 -16.94
CA MET A 1 14.01 -9.56 -17.56
C MET A 1 13.11 -8.82 -16.58
N GLN A 2 13.02 -9.20 -15.28
CA GLN A 2 12.13 -8.52 -14.31
C GLN A 2 12.41 -7.01 -14.15
N HIS A 3 13.66 -6.57 -14.22
CA HIS A 3 14.04 -5.15 -14.20
C HIS A 3 13.65 -4.35 -15.46
N GLN A 4 13.03 -4.98 -16.46
CA GLN A 4 12.51 -4.34 -17.67
C GLN A 4 10.97 -4.34 -17.71
N ALA A 5 10.31 -4.84 -16.66
CA ALA A 5 8.86 -4.85 -16.60
C ALA A 5 8.31 -3.42 -16.50
N VAL A 6 7.16 -3.19 -17.14
CA VAL A 6 6.42 -1.93 -17.10
C VAL A 6 5.18 -2.12 -16.23
N LEU A 7 4.80 -1.09 -15.47
CA LEU A 7 3.59 -1.12 -14.65
C LEU A 7 2.35 -1.23 -15.55
N LEU A 8 1.44 -2.11 -15.17
CA LEU A 8 0.16 -2.27 -15.83
C LEU A 8 -0.88 -1.35 -15.20
N SER A 9 -1.91 -0.96 -15.96
CA SER A 9 -3.04 -0.17 -15.41
C SER A 9 -3.81 -0.90 -14.31
N ARG A 10 -3.73 -2.24 -14.27
CA ARG A 10 -4.32 -3.08 -13.22
C ARG A 10 -3.30 -4.12 -12.77
N PHE A 11 -2.96 -4.09 -11.49
CA PHE A 11 -2.05 -5.06 -10.89
C PHE A 11 -2.75 -6.38 -10.58
N GLU A 12 -2.01 -7.48 -10.74
CA GLU A 12 -2.40 -8.81 -10.28
C GLU A 12 -1.32 -9.35 -9.34
N LYS A 13 -1.70 -10.17 -8.38
CA LYS A 13 -0.76 -10.84 -7.47
C LYS A 13 -0.04 -11.98 -8.20
N CYS A 14 1.20 -12.26 -7.81
CA CYS A 14 1.87 -13.48 -8.25
C CYS A 14 1.10 -14.72 -7.76
N VAL A 15 0.83 -15.66 -8.66
CA VAL A 15 0.15 -16.93 -8.31
C VAL A 15 1.11 -17.90 -7.60
N VAL A 16 2.35 -17.96 -8.07
CA VAL A 16 3.45 -18.69 -7.44
C VAL A 16 4.52 -17.67 -7.10
N GLY A 17 4.77 -17.46 -5.82
CA GLY A 17 5.65 -16.42 -5.29
C GLY A 17 6.82 -16.97 -4.51
N THR A 18 7.80 -16.10 -4.25
CA THR A 18 8.96 -16.39 -3.39
C THR A 18 8.78 -15.88 -1.96
N GLY A 19 7.79 -15.01 -1.71
CA GLY A 19 7.56 -14.35 -0.43
C GLY A 19 8.28 -13.00 -0.28
N LEU A 20 9.16 -12.63 -1.22
CA LEU A 20 9.87 -11.35 -1.23
C LEU A 20 9.06 -10.19 -1.83
N GLU A 21 7.90 -10.47 -2.43
CA GLU A 21 7.10 -9.49 -3.18
C GLU A 21 6.71 -8.30 -2.31
N ARG A 22 6.38 -8.54 -1.03
CA ARG A 22 6.04 -7.49 -0.08
C ARG A 22 7.25 -6.60 0.23
N GLN A 23 8.41 -7.19 0.49
CA GLN A 23 9.61 -6.41 0.84
C GLN A 23 10.05 -5.57 -0.36
N VAL A 24 10.08 -6.15 -1.56
CA VAL A 24 10.37 -5.42 -2.78
C VAL A 24 9.37 -4.29 -3.01
N ALA A 25 8.07 -4.51 -2.79
CA ALA A 25 7.07 -3.44 -2.92
C ALA A 25 7.29 -2.29 -1.92
N LEU A 26 7.67 -2.60 -0.68
CA LEU A 26 7.99 -1.59 0.34
C LEU A 26 9.27 -0.83 -0.02
N ASP A 27 10.31 -1.54 -0.47
CA ASP A 27 11.60 -0.96 -0.89
C ASP A 27 11.45 -0.05 -2.12
N LEU A 28 10.41 -0.26 -2.93
CA LEU A 28 10.10 0.57 -4.09
C LEU A 28 9.42 1.91 -3.74
N GLU A 29 9.09 2.17 -2.46
CA GLU A 29 8.42 3.39 -1.96
C GLU A 29 7.12 3.77 -2.71
N ILE A 30 6.57 2.85 -3.50
CA ILE A 30 5.28 2.97 -4.20
C ILE A 30 4.08 2.87 -3.25
N PRO A 31 4.03 1.95 -2.26
CA PRO A 31 2.88 1.83 -1.40
C PRO A 31 2.82 2.98 -0.39
N ILE A 32 1.61 3.43 -0.10
CA ILE A 32 1.35 4.35 0.99
C ILE A 32 1.30 3.56 2.29
N ILE A 33 2.17 3.92 3.24
CA ILE A 33 2.32 3.23 4.52
C ILE A 33 1.67 4.10 5.61
N ALA A 34 0.82 3.50 6.44
CA ALA A 34 0.30 4.16 7.62
C ALA A 34 1.39 4.20 8.70
N GLU A 35 1.72 5.40 9.21
CA GLU A 35 2.71 5.57 10.29
C GLU A 35 2.21 5.07 11.64
N HIS A 36 0.88 5.04 11.82
CA HIS A 36 0.23 4.69 13.06
C HIS A 36 -0.85 3.63 12.86
N GLU A 37 -1.02 2.78 13.86
CA GLU A 37 -2.12 1.83 13.91
C GLU A 37 -3.46 2.55 14.06
N GLY A 38 -4.50 2.03 13.40
CA GLY A 38 -5.84 2.60 13.48
C GLY A 38 -6.84 1.86 12.62
N LYS A 39 -8.12 2.15 12.85
CA LYS A 39 -9.24 1.62 12.05
C LYS A 39 -9.52 2.57 10.89
N ILE A 40 -9.60 2.05 9.66
CA ILE A 40 -10.08 2.82 8.51
C ILE A 40 -11.54 3.22 8.75
N ILE A 41 -11.80 4.53 8.77
CA ILE A 41 -13.17 5.09 8.92
C ILE A 41 -13.68 5.71 7.63
N TYR A 42 -12.80 6.06 6.70
CA TYR A 42 -13.18 6.63 5.41
C TYR A 42 -12.09 6.39 4.35
N THR A 43 -12.51 6.03 3.13
CA THR A 43 -11.63 5.89 1.96
C THR A 43 -12.29 6.45 0.71
N ASP A 44 -11.52 7.24 -0.04
CA ASP A 44 -11.78 7.72 -1.40
C ASP A 44 -10.47 7.66 -2.19
N THR A 45 -10.54 7.81 -3.52
CA THR A 45 -9.37 7.90 -4.41
C THR A 45 -8.33 8.94 -3.95
N ASN A 46 -8.78 10.01 -3.27
CA ASN A 46 -7.89 11.11 -2.86
C ASN A 46 -7.61 11.16 -1.36
N LYS A 47 -8.29 10.35 -0.54
CA LYS A 47 -8.16 10.45 0.91
C LYS A 47 -8.41 9.13 1.63
N ILE A 48 -7.56 8.87 2.60
CA ILE A 48 -7.70 7.75 3.53
C ILE A 48 -7.64 8.30 4.95
N VAL A 49 -8.64 7.97 5.75
CA VAL A 49 -8.75 8.43 7.14
C VAL A 49 -8.83 7.24 8.09
N LEU A 50 -7.96 7.26 9.08
CA LEU A 50 -7.89 6.31 10.18
C LEU A 50 -8.39 6.94 11.48
N LEU A 51 -8.95 6.12 12.35
CA LEU A 51 -9.16 6.43 13.75
C LEU A 51 -8.13 5.64 14.57
N GLY A 52 -7.19 6.33 15.19
CA GLY A 52 -6.10 5.74 15.98
C GLY A 52 -5.93 6.49 17.29
N ASN A 53 -5.84 5.77 18.41
CA ASN A 53 -5.63 6.34 19.75
C ASN A 53 -6.65 7.44 20.17
N GLY A 54 -7.87 7.43 19.63
CA GLY A 54 -8.90 8.46 19.87
C GLY A 54 -8.87 9.63 18.88
N ASP A 55 -7.83 9.73 18.07
CA ASP A 55 -7.64 10.80 17.08
C ASP A 55 -7.93 10.34 15.65
N THR A 56 -8.33 11.29 14.82
CA THR A 56 -8.53 11.07 13.38
C THR A 56 -7.24 11.39 12.64
N LEU A 57 -6.62 10.36 12.05
CA LEU A 57 -5.36 10.46 11.30
C LEU A 57 -5.65 10.40 9.80
N ARG A 58 -5.09 11.33 9.04
CA ARG A 58 -5.26 11.40 7.58
C ARG A 58 -3.95 10.99 6.90
N ILE A 59 -4.01 9.96 6.05
CA ILE A 59 -2.83 9.40 5.36
C ILE A 59 -2.62 10.05 3.98
N LEU A 60 -3.72 10.47 3.35
CA LEU A 60 -3.83 11.09 2.00
C LEU A 60 -4.85 12.24 2.07
#